data_AF-A0A0H4BWU8-F1
#
_entry.id   AF-A0A0H4BWU8-F1
#
_cell.length_a   1.000
_cell.length_b   1.000
_cell.length_c   1.000
_cell.angle_alpha   90.00
_cell.angle_beta   90.00
_cell.angle_gamma   90.00
#
_symmetry.space_group_name_H-M   'P 1'
#
loop_
_entity.id
_entity.type
_entity.pdbx_description
1 polymer ?
#
loop_
_entity_poly.entity_id
_entity_poly.type
_entity_poly.pdbx_seq_one_letter_code
_entity_poly.pdbx_strand_id
1 'polypeptide(L)'
;MTYRVCFVCTGNICRSPMAESVFRARVAEAGLADLVAVDSAGTGGWHEGEPADPRTISVLEENGYDSEHTARQFLPSWFARLDLVIAIDTGHLRALRRLAPTEEDARKIRLLRSFDPAAGDDLDVPDPYYGGRDGFEECLEMVEAASTGLLAAVQEELEGRAA
;
A
#
# COMPACT_ATOMS: atom_id res chain seq x y z
N MET A 1 0.21 -12.59 -17.15
CA MET A 1 -0.23 -11.20 -16.90
C MET A 1 0.37 -10.76 -15.57
N THR A 2 0.91 -9.55 -15.48
CA THR A 2 1.47 -9.00 -14.23
C THR A 2 0.34 -8.71 -13.24
N TYR A 3 0.45 -9.20 -12.01
CA TYR A 3 -0.47 -8.92 -10.91
C TYR A 3 -0.20 -7.52 -10.35
N ARG A 4 -1.22 -6.68 -10.21
CA ARG A 4 -1.07 -5.25 -9.87
C ARG A 4 -1.68 -4.93 -8.52
N VAL A 5 -0.83 -4.47 -7.60
CA VAL A 5 -1.20 -4.04 -6.24
C VAL A 5 -1.07 -2.53 -6.13
N CYS A 6 -2.09 -1.84 -5.60
CA CYS A 6 -2.03 -0.39 -5.34
C CYS A 6 -2.29 -0.07 -3.87
N PHE A 7 -1.33 0.58 -3.20
CA PHE A 7 -1.48 1.08 -1.83
C PHE A 7 -2.12 2.48 -1.82
N VAL A 8 -3.06 2.73 -0.92
CA VAL A 8 -3.82 3.98 -0.91
C VAL A 8 -3.96 4.55 0.50
N CYS A 9 -3.48 5.79 0.66
CA CYS A 9 -3.73 6.63 1.84
C CYS A 9 -4.43 7.94 1.43
N THR A 10 -4.38 8.99 2.27
CA THR A 10 -5.09 10.24 2.00
C THR A 10 -4.36 11.10 0.96
N GLY A 11 -3.12 11.50 1.26
CA GLY A 11 -2.34 12.42 0.43
C GLY A 11 -1.26 11.78 -0.45
N ASN A 12 -1.05 10.46 -0.33
CA ASN A 12 0.03 9.74 -1.04
C ASN A 12 1.44 10.26 -0.79
N ILE A 13 1.72 10.81 0.39
CA ILE A 13 3.06 11.31 0.73
C ILE A 13 3.70 10.60 1.93
N CYS A 14 2.91 10.00 2.83
CA CYS A 14 3.45 9.34 4.03
C CYS A 14 3.30 7.82 4.00
N ARG A 15 2.09 7.32 4.26
CA ARG A 15 1.84 5.89 4.56
C ARG A 15 1.84 4.99 3.31
N SER A 16 1.15 5.38 2.24
CA SER A 16 1.10 4.55 1.02
C SER A 16 2.41 4.48 0.24
N PRO A 17 3.25 5.55 0.15
CA PRO A 17 4.60 5.43 -0.43
C PRO A 17 5.52 4.51 0.37
N MET A 18 5.42 4.56 1.71
CA MET A 18 6.14 3.65 2.59
C MET A 18 5.73 2.20 2.34
N ALA A 19 4.43 1.93 2.29
CA ALA A 19 3.90 0.60 1.99
C ALA A 19 4.29 0.08 0.60
N GLU A 20 4.28 0.94 -0.41
CA GLU A 20 4.77 0.60 -1.75
C GLU A 20 6.24 0.20 -1.74
N SER A 21 7.10 0.99 -1.09
CA SER A 21 8.55 0.78 -1.08
C SER A 21 8.92 -0.53 -0.36
N VAL A 22 8.33 -0.75 0.82
CA VAL A 22 8.52 -1.99 1.58
C VAL A 22 8.02 -3.20 0.79
N PHE A 23 6.80 -3.15 0.25
CA PHE A 23 6.23 -4.29 -0.45
C PHE A 23 6.97 -4.60 -1.76
N ARG A 24 7.42 -3.58 -2.49
CA ARG A 24 8.25 -3.73 -3.69
C ARG A 24 9.56 -4.45 -3.37
N ALA A 25 10.22 -4.11 -2.27
CA ALA A 25 11.41 -4.81 -1.81
C ALA A 25 11.12 -6.28 -1.51
N ARG A 26 10.04 -6.60 -0.79
CA ARG A 26 9.64 -7.99 -0.48
C ARG A 26 9.32 -8.80 -1.73
N VAL A 27 8.65 -8.20 -2.71
CA VAL A 27 8.37 -8.82 -4.02
C VAL A 27 9.67 -9.13 -4.77
N ALA A 28 10.65 -8.21 -4.75
CA ALA A 28 11.94 -8.40 -5.38
C ALA A 28 12.76 -9.51 -4.69
N GLU A 29 12.81 -9.51 -3.36
CA GLU A 29 13.47 -10.54 -2.55
C GLU A 29 12.88 -11.94 -2.81
N ALA A 30 11.57 -12.02 -3.05
CA ALA A 30 10.87 -13.25 -3.39
C ALA A 30 11.07 -13.69 -4.87
N GLY A 31 11.78 -12.91 -5.68
CA GLY A 31 11.99 -13.20 -7.10
C GLY A 31 10.74 -13.00 -7.97
N LEU A 32 9.79 -12.17 -7.52
CA LEU A 32 8.49 -11.96 -8.17
C LEU A 32 8.39 -10.61 -8.90
N ALA A 33 9.48 -9.86 -9.03
CA ALA A 33 9.50 -8.52 -9.61
C ALA A 33 8.95 -8.45 -11.05
N ASP A 34 9.10 -9.51 -11.85
CA ASP A 34 8.55 -9.58 -13.21
C ASP A 34 7.06 -9.95 -13.25
N LEU A 35 6.52 -10.46 -12.14
CA LEU A 35 5.16 -10.96 -12.02
C LEU A 35 4.24 -10.04 -11.25
N VAL A 36 4.78 -9.19 -10.37
CA VAL A 36 4.01 -8.29 -9.51
C VAL A 36 4.47 -6.84 -9.73
N ALA A 37 3.53 -5.98 -10.10
CA ALA A 37 3.73 -4.55 -10.16
C ALA A 37 3.09 -3.89 -8.94
N VAL A 38 3.86 -3.00 -8.30
CA VAL A 38 3.47 -2.31 -7.08
C VAL A 38 3.38 -0.81 -7.37
N ASP A 39 2.24 -0.23 -7.00
CA ASP A 39 1.90 1.18 -7.19
C ASP A 39 1.39 1.76 -5.84
N SER A 40 1.48 3.08 -5.64
CA SER A 40 0.67 3.78 -4.63
C SER A 40 -0.11 4.98 -5.17
N ALA A 41 -1.10 5.43 -4.41
CA ALA A 41 -1.94 6.59 -4.68
C ALA A 41 -2.57 7.20 -3.42
N GLY A 42 -3.28 8.31 -3.60
CA GLY A 42 -4.01 9.03 -2.55
C GLY A 42 -5.50 9.08 -2.86
N THR A 43 -6.37 9.08 -1.85
CA THR A 43 -7.81 9.32 -2.07
C THR A 43 -8.08 10.76 -2.53
N GLY A 44 -7.20 11.70 -2.17
CA GLY A 44 -7.19 13.05 -2.73
C GLY A 44 -5.91 13.36 -3.52
N GLY A 45 -5.96 14.45 -4.28
CA GLY A 45 -4.89 14.91 -5.17
C GLY A 45 -4.16 16.17 -4.69
N TRP A 46 -4.21 16.50 -3.39
CA TRP A 46 -3.62 17.74 -2.87
C TRP A 46 -2.11 17.85 -3.06
N HIS A 47 -1.42 16.72 -3.11
CA HIS A 47 0.04 16.62 -3.25
C HIS A 47 0.45 16.03 -4.61
N GLU A 48 -0.43 16.08 -5.62
CA GLU A 48 -0.11 15.47 -6.91
C GLU A 48 1.16 16.06 -7.54
N GLY A 49 2.12 15.19 -7.90
CA GLY A 49 3.43 15.56 -8.41
C GLY A 49 4.51 15.81 -7.34
N GLU A 50 4.15 15.81 -6.05
CA GLU A 50 5.11 15.99 -4.96
C GLU A 50 5.85 14.67 -4.64
N PRO A 51 7.09 14.74 -4.11
CA PRO A 51 7.76 13.57 -3.56
C PRO A 51 7.07 13.07 -2.28
N ALA A 52 7.53 11.93 -1.75
CA ALA A 52 7.14 11.51 -0.41
C ALA A 52 7.56 12.55 0.66
N ASP A 53 6.89 12.52 1.81
CA ASP A 53 7.24 13.35 2.96
C ASP A 53 8.72 13.11 3.33
N PRO A 54 9.53 14.15 3.58
CA PRO A 54 10.94 13.99 3.90
C PRO A 54 11.21 13.04 5.08
N ARG A 55 10.28 12.92 6.04
CA ARG A 55 10.38 11.99 7.17
C ARG A 55 10.13 10.55 6.74
N THR A 56 9.19 10.32 5.81
CA THR A 56 9.01 9.01 5.17
C THR A 56 10.26 8.61 4.39
N ILE A 57 10.84 9.54 3.62
CA ILE A 57 12.09 9.32 2.88
C ILE A 57 13.22 8.91 3.85
N SER A 58 13.42 9.70 4.91
CA SER A 58 14.46 9.43 5.92
C SER A 58 14.31 8.03 6.53
N VAL A 59 13.10 7.66 6.95
CA VAL A 59 12.85 6.36 7.58
C VAL A 59 13.02 5.21 6.58
N LEU A 60 12.62 5.37 5.32
CA LEU A 60 12.84 4.35 4.29
C LEU A 60 14.33 4.13 4.02
N GLU A 61 15.09 5.21 3.79
CA GLU A 61 16.51 5.13 3.46
C GLU A 61 17.34 4.54 4.60
N GLU A 62 17.05 4.93 5.85
CA GLU A 62 17.73 4.40 7.04
C GLU A 62 17.49 2.90 7.24
N ASN A 63 16.39 2.36 6.73
CA ASN A 63 16.04 0.93 6.78
C ASN A 63 16.36 0.20 5.47
N GLY A 64 17.05 0.85 4.52
CA GLY A 64 17.52 0.23 3.28
C GLY A 64 16.49 0.10 2.17
N TYR A 65 15.38 0.83 2.26
CA TYR A 65 14.35 0.89 1.22
C TYR A 65 14.60 2.03 0.24
N ASP A 66 14.10 1.86 -0.99
CA ASP A 66 14.00 2.93 -1.97
C ASP A 66 13.01 4.00 -1.50
N SER A 67 13.25 5.25 -1.88
CA SER A 67 12.46 6.43 -1.52
C SER A 67 11.93 7.18 -2.74
N GLU A 68 12.26 6.73 -3.97
CA GLU A 68 11.75 7.33 -5.21
C GLU A 68 10.23 7.23 -5.29
N HIS A 69 9.56 8.37 -5.25
CA HIS A 69 8.10 8.44 -5.26
C HIS A 69 7.60 9.72 -5.92
N THR A 70 6.41 9.65 -6.52
CA THR A 70 5.67 10.82 -6.99
C THR A 70 4.21 10.63 -6.66
N ALA A 71 3.68 11.51 -5.81
CA ALA A 71 2.32 11.44 -5.32
C ALA A 71 1.30 11.66 -6.44
N ARG A 72 0.20 10.91 -6.39
CA ARG A 72 -0.88 10.94 -7.39
C ARG A 72 -2.22 10.54 -6.80
N GLN A 73 -3.30 11.07 -7.36
CA GLN A 73 -4.64 10.70 -6.94
C GLN A 73 -5.07 9.36 -7.52
N PHE A 74 -5.76 8.55 -6.70
CA PHE A 74 -6.40 7.33 -7.13
C PHE A 74 -7.60 7.64 -8.01
N LEU A 75 -7.63 7.08 -9.22
CA LEU A 75 -8.73 7.25 -10.16
C LEU A 75 -9.60 5.98 -10.23
N PRO A 76 -10.95 6.09 -10.21
CA PRO A 76 -11.84 4.93 -10.33
C PRO A 76 -11.58 4.07 -11.57
N SER A 77 -11.11 4.67 -12.67
CA SER A 77 -10.76 3.93 -13.89
C SER A 77 -9.62 2.92 -13.69
N TRP A 78 -8.82 3.05 -12.63
CA TRP A 78 -7.72 2.13 -12.36
C TRP A 78 -8.18 0.78 -11.84
N PHE A 79 -9.38 0.66 -11.28
CA PHE A 79 -9.89 -0.63 -10.83
C PHE A 79 -9.90 -1.70 -11.92
N ALA A 80 -10.10 -1.30 -13.18
CA ALA A 80 -10.07 -2.19 -14.34
C ALA A 80 -8.69 -2.84 -14.59
N ARG A 81 -7.60 -2.23 -14.11
CA ARG A 81 -6.22 -2.73 -14.27
C ARG A 81 -5.61 -3.27 -12.98
N LEU A 82 -6.29 -3.13 -11.83
CA LEU A 82 -5.77 -3.53 -10.54
C LEU A 82 -6.37 -4.87 -10.15
N ASP A 83 -5.53 -5.73 -9.57
CA ASP A 83 -5.95 -7.00 -8.99
C ASP A 83 -6.24 -6.84 -7.50
N LEU A 84 -5.50 -5.96 -6.82
CA LEU A 84 -5.62 -5.72 -5.39
C LEU A 84 -5.41 -4.25 -5.05
N VAL A 85 -6.27 -3.70 -4.19
CA VAL A 85 -6.16 -2.34 -3.66
C VAL A 85 -6.03 -2.40 -2.15
N ILE A 86 -4.96 -1.85 -1.62
CA ILE A 86 -4.64 -1.88 -0.20
C ILE A 86 -4.94 -0.52 0.43
N ALA A 87 -6.00 -0.48 1.23
CA ALA A 87 -6.31 0.65 2.08
C ALA A 87 -5.43 0.64 3.33
N ILE A 88 -4.86 1.78 3.67
CA ILE A 88 -3.99 1.92 4.86
C ILE A 88 -4.79 2.04 6.17
N ASP A 89 -6.03 2.52 6.10
CA ASP A 89 -6.94 2.59 7.25
C ASP A 89 -8.40 2.42 6.81
N THR A 90 -9.32 2.27 7.77
CA THR A 90 -10.75 2.07 7.57
C THR A 90 -11.42 3.26 6.90
N GLY A 91 -10.86 4.46 7.02
CA GLY A 91 -11.31 5.66 6.32
C GLY A 91 -11.04 5.54 4.82
N HIS A 92 -9.82 5.16 4.44
CA HIS A 92 -9.44 4.88 3.06
C HIS A 92 -10.25 3.74 2.48
N LEU A 93 -10.48 2.66 3.24
CA LEU A 93 -11.32 1.53 2.81
C LEU A 93 -12.72 2.00 2.44
N ARG A 94 -13.34 2.82 3.31
CA ARG A 94 -14.67 3.39 3.07
C ARG A 94 -14.69 4.32 1.85
N ALA A 95 -13.67 5.16 1.70
CA ALA A 95 -13.56 6.07 0.56
C ALA A 95 -13.42 5.30 -0.76
N LEU A 96 -12.52 4.31 -0.83
CA LEU A 96 -12.31 3.49 -2.01
C LEU A 96 -13.53 2.67 -2.39
N ARG A 97 -14.24 2.09 -1.41
CA ARG A 97 -15.48 1.35 -1.68
C ARG A 97 -16.58 2.22 -2.28
N ARG A 98 -16.63 3.50 -1.93
CA ARG A 98 -17.55 4.47 -2.56
C ARG A 98 -17.11 4.86 -3.98
N LEU A 99 -15.83 4.78 -4.28
CA LEU A 99 -15.26 5.06 -5.61
C LEU A 99 -15.33 3.84 -6.53
N ALA A 100 -15.46 2.63 -5.99
CA ALA A 100 -15.53 1.39 -6.75
C ALA A 100 -16.74 1.41 -7.72
N PRO A 101 -16.53 1.29 -9.05
CA PRO A 101 -17.61 1.32 -10.02
C PRO A 101 -18.56 0.11 -9.92
N THR A 102 -18.04 -1.02 -9.40
CA THR A 102 -18.76 -2.29 -9.31
C THR A 102 -18.51 -2.98 -7.98
N GLU A 103 -19.40 -3.93 -7.61
CA GLU A 103 -19.20 -4.82 -6.46
C GLU A 103 -17.95 -5.70 -6.60
N GLU A 104 -17.57 -6.04 -7.83
CA GLU A 104 -16.33 -6.78 -8.10
C GLU A 104 -15.09 -5.93 -7.77
N ASP A 105 -15.10 -4.67 -8.18
CA ASP A 105 -14.03 -3.74 -7.83
C ASP A 105 -13.96 -3.48 -6.33
N ALA A 106 -15.12 -3.39 -5.66
CA ALA A 106 -15.18 -3.24 -4.21
C ALA A 106 -14.56 -4.44 -3.45
N ARG A 107 -14.65 -5.66 -4.02
CA ARG A 107 -14.03 -6.87 -3.45
C ARG A 107 -12.51 -6.89 -3.54
N LYS A 108 -11.91 -6.13 -4.48
CA LYS A 108 -10.46 -5.96 -4.60
C LYS A 108 -9.85 -5.15 -3.45
N ILE A 109 -10.66 -4.47 -2.64
CA ILE A 109 -10.18 -3.53 -1.63
C ILE A 109 -10.05 -4.22 -0.27
N ARG A 110 -8.84 -4.23 0.29
CA ARG A 110 -8.48 -4.85 1.56
C ARG A 110 -7.69 -3.88 2.44
N LEU A 111 -7.75 -4.05 3.76
CA LEU A 111 -6.91 -3.28 4.70
C LEU A 111 -5.50 -3.89 4.75
N LEU A 112 -4.47 -3.07 4.80
CA LEU A 112 -3.08 -3.54 4.93
C LEU A 112 -2.92 -4.44 6.15
N ARG A 113 -3.32 -3.96 7.33
CA ARG A 113 -3.19 -4.74 8.57
C ARG A 113 -4.09 -5.97 8.64
N SER A 114 -5.02 -6.17 7.70
CA SER A 114 -5.74 -7.45 7.61
C SER A 114 -4.84 -8.62 7.19
N PHE A 115 -3.61 -8.33 6.74
CA PHE A 115 -2.58 -9.31 6.42
C PHE A 115 -1.51 -9.44 7.53
N ASP A 116 -1.62 -8.68 8.61
CA ASP A 116 -0.73 -8.80 9.77
C ASP A 116 -1.33 -9.84 10.75
N PRO A 117 -0.70 -11.01 10.93
CA PRO A 117 -1.22 -12.05 11.81
C PRO A 117 -1.16 -11.65 13.30
N ALA A 118 -0.36 -10.64 13.66
CA ALA A 118 -0.27 -10.10 15.00
C ALA A 118 -1.22 -8.91 15.21
N ALA A 119 -1.93 -8.44 14.16
CA ALA A 119 -2.92 -7.40 14.32
C ALA A 119 -4.10 -7.91 15.15
N GLY A 120 -4.47 -7.13 16.18
CA GLY A 120 -5.69 -7.34 16.92
C GLY A 120 -6.90 -6.83 16.14
N ASP A 121 -7.92 -6.35 16.86
CA ASP A 121 -9.14 -5.81 16.25
C ASP A 121 -8.91 -4.45 15.55
N ASP A 122 -7.83 -3.73 15.89
CA ASP A 122 -7.46 -2.47 15.26
C ASP A 122 -6.55 -2.71 14.05
N LEU A 123 -7.11 -2.45 12.87
CA LEU A 123 -6.46 -2.66 11.58
C LEU A 123 -6.04 -1.34 10.91
N ASP A 124 -6.15 -0.21 11.61
CA ASP A 124 -5.72 1.07 11.08
C ASP A 124 -4.21 1.26 11.27
N VAL A 125 -3.56 1.83 10.26
CA VAL A 125 -2.21 2.39 10.41
C VAL A 125 -2.36 3.88 10.73
N PRO A 126 -1.99 4.32 11.95
CA PRO A 126 -2.13 5.71 12.37
C PRO A 126 -1.45 6.69 11.42
N ASP A 127 -2.00 7.89 11.27
CA ASP A 127 -1.38 8.91 10.43
C ASP A 127 -0.17 9.56 11.12
N PRO A 128 1.07 9.36 10.63
CA PRO A 128 2.24 9.93 11.28
C PRO A 128 2.43 11.42 10.96
N TYR A 129 1.64 12.00 10.05
CA TYR A 129 1.90 13.34 9.50
C TYR A 129 1.99 14.45 10.55
N TYR A 130 1.12 14.40 11.57
CA TYR A 130 1.09 15.35 12.69
C TYR A 130 1.97 14.92 13.88
N GLY A 131 2.61 13.76 13.79
CA GLY A 131 3.49 13.19 14.80
C GLY A 131 4.97 13.57 14.60
N GLY A 132 5.78 13.07 15.52
CA GLY A 132 7.23 13.09 15.43
C GLY A 132 7.77 11.90 14.63
N ARG A 133 9.09 11.77 14.63
CA ARG A 133 9.81 10.68 13.95
C ARG A 133 9.34 9.29 14.39
N ASP A 134 9.11 9.09 15.68
CA ASP A 134 8.64 7.82 16.25
C ASP A 134 7.36 7.30 15.56
N GLY A 135 6.46 8.19 15.13
CA GLY A 135 5.24 7.79 14.42
C GLY A 135 5.51 7.26 13.01
N PHE A 136 6.56 7.74 12.34
CA PHE A 136 6.97 7.21 11.04
C PHE A 136 7.67 5.85 11.19
N GLU A 137 8.47 5.67 12.24
CA GLU A 137 9.10 4.39 12.57
C GLU A 137 8.03 3.33 12.95
N GLU A 138 7.05 3.68 13.79
CA GLU A 138 5.92 2.80 14.12
C GLU A 138 5.09 2.45 12.87
N CYS A 139 4.87 3.42 11.98
CA CYS A 139 4.21 3.17 10.70
C CYS A 139 5.00 2.15 9.85
N LEU A 140 6.33 2.26 9.82
CA LEU A 140 7.18 1.32 9.08
C LEU A 140 7.05 -0.09 9.66
N GLU A 141 7.14 -0.24 10.99
CA GLU A 141 7.02 -1.54 11.67
C GLU A 141 5.69 -2.23 11.33
N MET A 142 4.58 -1.48 11.37
CA MET A 142 3.25 -2.03 11.01
C MET A 142 3.18 -2.44 9.54
N VAL A 143 3.78 -1.65 8.64
CA VAL A 143 3.85 -1.94 7.20
C VAL A 143 4.66 -3.20 6.94
N GLU A 144 5.83 -3.34 7.58
CA GLU A 144 6.71 -4.50 7.43
C GLU A 144 6.07 -5.79 7.94
N ALA A 145 5.38 -5.72 9.09
CA ALA A 145 4.67 -6.84 9.69
C ALA A 145 3.55 -7.34 8.76
N ALA A 146 2.74 -6.43 8.23
CA ALA A 146 1.65 -6.75 7.31
C ALA A 146 2.14 -7.23 5.94
N SER A 147 3.29 -6.73 5.46
CA SER A 147 3.83 -7.05 4.14
C SER A 147 4.15 -8.53 3.96
N THR A 148 4.49 -9.24 5.04
CA THR A 148 4.76 -10.68 5.02
C THR A 148 3.51 -11.49 4.67
N GLY A 149 2.39 -11.23 5.35
CA GLY A 149 1.14 -11.92 5.04
C GLY A 149 0.53 -11.46 3.70
N LEU A 150 0.76 -10.21 3.31
CA LEU A 150 0.33 -9.70 2.01
C LEU A 150 1.06 -10.40 0.87
N LEU A 151 2.37 -10.62 1.01
CA LEU A 151 3.17 -11.34 0.01
C LEU A 151 2.68 -12.78 -0.15
N ALA A 152 2.42 -13.48 0.97
CA ALA A 152 1.89 -14.84 0.93
C ALA A 152 0.54 -14.91 0.19
N ALA A 153 -0.38 -13.99 0.48
CA ALA A 153 -1.67 -13.92 -0.21
C ALA A 153 -1.51 -13.65 -1.72
N VAL A 154 -0.57 -12.79 -2.12
CA VAL A 154 -0.28 -12.53 -3.54
C VAL A 154 0.32 -13.77 -4.21
N GLN A 155 1.17 -14.54 -3.53
CA GLN A 155 1.72 -15.80 -4.05
C GLN A 155 0.61 -16.83 -4.31
N GLU A 156 -0.32 -17.00 -3.37
CA GLU A 156 -1.47 -17.91 -3.55
C GLU A 156 -2.33 -17.51 -4.76
N GLU A 157 -2.58 -16.21 -4.96
CA GLU A 157 -3.30 -15.70 -6.13
C GLU A 157 -2.55 -15.93 -7.45
N LEU A 158 -1.22 -15.81 -7.46
CA LEU A 158 -0.39 -16.10 -8.64
C LEU A 158 -0.41 -17.58 -9.00
N GLU A 159 -0.32 -18.48 -8.00
CA GLU A 159 -0.39 -19.93 -8.19
C GLU A 159 -1.76 -20.34 -8.73
N GLY A 160 -2.84 -19.78 -8.17
CA GLY A 160 -4.21 -20.03 -8.63
C GLY A 160 -4.48 -19.58 -10.07
N ARG A 161 -3.72 -18.60 -10.59
CA ARG A 161 -3.80 -18.15 -11.98
C ARG A 161 -2.96 -18.98 -12.95
N ALA A 162 -1.99 -19.74 -12.44
CA ALA A 162 -1.12 -20.60 -13.24
C ALA A 162 -1.68 -22.01 -13.43
N ALA A 163 -2.60 -22.43 -12.56
CA ALA A 163 -3.34 -23.69 -12.63
C ALA A 163 -4.47 -23.67 -13.66
#